data_AF-A0AAU0MPP7-F1
#
_entry.id   AF-A0AAU0MPP7-F1
#
_cell.length_a   1.000
_cell.length_b   1.000
_cell.length_c   1.000
_cell.angle_alpha   90.00
_cell.angle_beta   90.00
_cell.angle_gamma   90.00
#
_symmetry.space_group_name_H-M   'P 1'
#
loop_
_entity.id
_entity.type
_entity.pdbx_description
1 polymer ?
#
loop_
_entity_poly.entity_id
_entity_poly.type
_entity_poly.pdbx_seq_one_letter_code
_entity_poly.pdbx_strand_id
1 'polypeptide(L)'
;MFSLLACEQSTPLPDMEPGEQGRVVRVIDGDALVLNTGQSVRLVGIEAPVLNRRRGEPDAYAEEAARALENMVLGRQVQLYYPGLTRDRYDRALAHVATLDAAGPEIWVNLELVKQGAARVRLYPDTAARGADLLAAEQVARDDGLGLWGQPAYAVMAADEIGPEARGFMVIGARLEMRMPAEDIACLWSVEAARLRVRVEQSASAFCNAEPGRMYRLRGWVSGNTLTLTHPLHAERLE
;
A
#
# COMPACT_ATOMS: atom_id res chain seq x y z
N MET A 1 0.57 -19.33 -47.24
CA MET A 1 0.69 -18.11 -46.42
C MET A 1 0.44 -18.54 -44.98
N PHE A 2 1.49 -18.93 -44.27
CA PHE A 2 1.40 -19.40 -42.88
C PHE A 2 1.30 -18.19 -41.97
N SER A 3 0.10 -17.89 -41.47
CA SER A 3 -0.09 -16.91 -40.39
C SER A 3 0.46 -17.51 -39.11
N LEU A 4 1.57 -16.95 -38.62
CA LEU A 4 2.06 -17.18 -37.26
C LEU A 4 1.02 -16.58 -36.31
N LEU A 5 0.21 -17.44 -35.69
CA LEU A 5 -0.55 -17.10 -34.49
C LEU A 5 0.47 -16.85 -33.38
N ALA A 6 0.77 -15.58 -33.10
CA ALA A 6 1.42 -15.21 -31.86
C ALA A 6 0.47 -15.62 -30.73
N CYS A 7 0.88 -16.55 -29.88
CA CYS A 7 0.27 -16.67 -28.56
C CYS A 7 0.47 -15.32 -27.88
N GLU A 8 -0.59 -14.52 -27.77
CA GLU A 8 -0.63 -13.47 -26.76
C GLU A 8 -0.47 -14.18 -25.41
N GLN A 9 0.75 -14.15 -24.88
CA GLN A 9 0.98 -14.62 -23.52
C GLN A 9 0.16 -13.70 -22.62
N SER A 10 -0.90 -14.26 -22.03
CA SER A 10 -1.73 -13.57 -21.05
C SER A 10 -0.83 -13.10 -19.93
N THR A 11 -0.64 -11.78 -19.82
CA THR A 11 0.16 -11.20 -18.76
C THR A 11 -0.68 -11.20 -17.48
N PRO A 12 -0.17 -11.70 -16.33
CA PRO A 12 -0.93 -11.74 -15.08
C PRO A 12 -1.39 -10.36 -14.59
N LEU A 13 -0.70 -9.30 -15.00
CA LEU A 13 -1.00 -7.90 -14.67
C LEU A 13 -0.97 -7.06 -15.96
N PRO A 14 -2.03 -7.09 -16.80
CA PRO A 14 -2.01 -6.53 -18.16
C PRO A 14 -1.94 -5.00 -18.21
N ASP A 15 -2.25 -4.32 -17.10
CA ASP A 15 -2.24 -2.85 -17.00
C ASP A 15 -0.89 -2.30 -16.52
N MET A 16 0.16 -3.11 -16.54
CA MET A 16 1.49 -2.77 -16.05
C MET A 16 2.57 -3.25 -17.03
N GLU A 17 3.64 -2.47 -17.12
CA GLU A 17 4.76 -2.81 -18.00
C GLU A 17 5.59 -3.95 -17.40
N PRO A 18 5.79 -5.09 -18.12
CA PRO A 18 6.65 -6.15 -17.63
C PRO A 18 8.11 -5.68 -17.58
N GLY A 19 8.76 -5.94 -16.45
CA GLY A 19 10.12 -5.55 -16.15
C GLY A 19 11.13 -6.68 -16.18
N GLU A 20 12.14 -6.58 -15.32
CA GLU A 20 13.15 -7.59 -15.11
C GLU A 20 12.57 -8.85 -14.47
N GLN A 21 13.16 -9.99 -14.80
CA GLN A 21 12.96 -11.25 -14.10
C GLN A 21 14.16 -11.57 -13.24
N GLY A 22 13.93 -12.27 -12.13
CA GLY A 22 15.02 -12.76 -11.30
C GLY A 22 14.57 -13.78 -10.28
N ARG A 23 15.53 -14.52 -9.74
CA ARG A 23 15.29 -15.37 -8.58
C ARG A 23 15.36 -14.53 -7.32
N VAL A 24 14.39 -14.62 -6.43
CA VAL A 24 14.48 -13.94 -5.13
C VAL A 24 15.50 -14.66 -4.25
N VAL A 25 16.53 -13.94 -3.81
CA VAL A 25 17.61 -14.49 -2.97
C VAL A 25 17.56 -13.98 -1.54
N ARG A 26 16.79 -12.92 -1.28
CA ARG A 26 16.68 -12.33 0.05
C ARG A 26 15.38 -11.53 0.17
N VAL A 27 14.73 -11.64 1.32
CA VAL A 27 13.68 -10.73 1.75
C VAL A 27 14.28 -9.75 2.76
N ILE A 28 13.95 -8.47 2.59
CA ILE A 28 14.38 -7.39 3.48
C ILE A 28 13.31 -7.23 4.55
N ASP A 29 12.11 -6.80 4.18
CA ASP A 29 10.95 -6.60 5.05
C ASP A 29 9.71 -7.19 4.36
N GLY A 30 8.52 -7.11 4.97
CA GLY A 30 7.28 -7.68 4.39
C GLY A 30 6.81 -7.09 3.06
N ASP A 31 7.51 -6.08 2.52
CA ASP A 31 7.23 -5.44 1.23
C ASP A 31 8.52 -5.12 0.44
N ALA A 32 9.65 -5.76 0.77
CA ALA A 32 10.93 -5.50 0.10
C ALA A 32 11.77 -6.76 -0.05
N LEU A 33 12.33 -6.97 -1.23
CA LEU A 33 13.13 -8.16 -1.58
C LEU A 33 14.32 -7.82 -2.47
N VAL A 34 15.21 -8.80 -2.69
CA VAL A 34 16.37 -8.67 -3.59
C VAL A 34 16.44 -9.87 -4.51
N LEU A 35 16.65 -9.58 -5.80
CA LEU A 35 16.85 -10.58 -6.84
C LEU A 35 18.32 -11.03 -6.91
N ASN A 36 18.57 -12.20 -7.50
CA ASN A 36 19.90 -12.74 -7.73
C ASN A 36 20.78 -11.84 -8.62
N THR A 37 20.18 -10.93 -9.37
CA THR A 37 20.87 -9.88 -10.14
C THR A 37 21.43 -8.75 -9.25
N GLY A 38 21.09 -8.73 -7.96
CA GLY A 38 21.41 -7.65 -7.03
C GLY A 38 20.36 -6.55 -6.96
N GLN A 39 19.36 -6.56 -7.86
CA GLN A 39 18.29 -5.56 -7.88
C GLN A 39 17.46 -5.63 -6.59
N SER A 40 17.40 -4.52 -5.86
CA SER A 40 16.47 -4.35 -4.76
C SER A 40 15.10 -3.96 -5.29
N VAL A 41 14.05 -4.54 -4.73
CA VAL A 41 12.66 -4.33 -5.15
C VAL A 41 11.84 -3.89 -3.94
N ARG A 42 11.04 -2.83 -4.13
CA ARG A 42 9.99 -2.40 -3.20
C ARG A 42 8.65 -2.74 -3.82
N LEU A 43 7.85 -3.51 -3.10
CA LEU A 43 6.48 -3.84 -3.51
C LEU A 43 5.61 -2.60 -3.33
N VAL A 44 5.21 -1.97 -4.43
CA VAL A 44 4.38 -0.76 -4.40
C VAL A 44 2.90 -1.08 -4.26
N GLY A 45 2.10 -0.07 -3.93
CA GLY A 45 0.69 -0.23 -3.58
C GLY A 45 0.44 -0.75 -2.17
N ILE A 46 1.48 -1.21 -1.47
CA ILE A 46 1.40 -1.78 -0.12
C ILE A 46 2.47 -1.22 0.81
N GLU A 47 2.23 -1.32 2.11
CA GLU A 47 3.19 -1.04 3.18
C GLU A 47 3.07 -2.13 4.25
N ALA A 48 4.15 -2.87 4.46
CA ALA A 48 4.25 -3.85 5.52
C ALA A 48 4.87 -3.23 6.80
N PRO A 49 4.59 -3.79 7.98
CA PRO A 49 5.32 -3.45 9.21
C PRO A 49 6.84 -3.65 9.04
N VAL A 50 7.63 -2.73 9.61
CA VAL A 50 9.08 -2.67 9.38
C VAL A 50 9.82 -3.46 10.46
N LEU A 51 10.80 -4.30 10.08
CA LEU A 51 11.56 -5.09 11.05
C LEU A 51 12.54 -4.29 11.91
N ASN A 52 12.76 -3.02 11.57
CA ASN A 52 13.59 -2.07 12.33
C ASN A 52 15.00 -2.55 12.72
N ARG A 53 15.59 -3.51 11.98
CA ARG A 53 16.87 -4.19 12.31
C ARG A 53 18.07 -3.30 12.64
N ARG A 54 18.03 -2.00 12.31
CA ARG A 54 19.10 -1.02 12.60
C ARG A 54 18.74 0.01 13.67
N ARG A 55 17.45 0.14 14.02
CA ARG A 55 16.92 1.30 14.76
C ARG A 55 16.12 0.94 16.02
N GLY A 56 15.89 -0.34 16.30
CA GLY A 56 15.25 -0.78 17.53
C GLY A 56 14.39 -2.02 17.34
N GLU A 57 13.35 -2.13 18.14
CA GLU A 57 12.37 -3.20 18.09
C GLU A 57 11.58 -3.19 16.77
N PRO A 58 11.25 -4.36 16.22
CA PRO A 58 10.38 -4.47 15.04
C PRO A 58 9.01 -3.87 15.33
N ASP A 59 8.37 -3.33 14.30
CA ASP A 59 6.94 -2.99 14.38
C ASP A 59 6.14 -4.25 14.72
N ALA A 60 4.97 -4.09 15.35
CA ALA A 60 4.08 -5.21 15.60
C ALA A 60 3.81 -5.97 14.29
N TYR A 61 3.84 -7.30 14.32
CA TYR A 61 3.60 -8.17 13.15
C TYR A 61 4.67 -8.10 12.01
N ALA A 62 5.79 -7.40 12.19
CA ALA A 62 6.80 -7.26 11.14
C ALA A 62 7.51 -8.56 10.78
N GLU A 63 7.76 -9.43 11.74
CA GLU A 63 8.38 -10.73 11.46
C GLU A 63 7.44 -11.66 10.71
N GLU A 64 6.17 -11.69 11.11
CA GLU A 64 5.12 -12.46 10.44
C GLU A 64 4.92 -11.96 9.01
N ALA A 65 4.88 -10.65 8.79
CA ALA A 65 4.77 -10.06 7.46
C ALA A 65 5.96 -10.41 6.56
N ALA A 66 7.19 -10.35 7.09
CA ALA A 66 8.38 -10.75 6.36
C ALA A 66 8.39 -12.25 6.05
N ARG A 67 8.01 -13.10 7.01
CA ARG A 67 7.87 -14.56 6.82
C ARG A 67 6.82 -14.89 5.77
N ALA A 68 5.70 -14.16 5.72
CA ALA A 68 4.67 -14.34 4.70
C ALA A 68 5.24 -14.10 3.30
N LEU A 69 6.00 -13.01 3.11
CA LEU A 69 6.69 -12.75 1.85
C LEU A 69 7.72 -13.84 1.53
N GLU A 70 8.58 -14.20 2.49
CA GLU A 70 9.60 -15.25 2.32
C GLU A 70 8.99 -16.57 1.85
N ASN A 71 7.93 -17.03 2.50
CA ASN A 71 7.25 -18.27 2.15
C ASN A 71 6.69 -18.26 0.71
N MET A 72 6.29 -17.08 0.22
CA MET A 72 5.73 -16.95 -1.12
C MET A 72 6.78 -16.87 -2.22
N VAL A 73 7.96 -16.29 -1.95
CA VAL A 73 8.89 -15.90 -3.03
C VAL A 73 10.33 -16.38 -2.86
N LEU A 74 10.80 -16.76 -1.66
CA LEU A 74 12.21 -17.05 -1.46
C LEU A 74 12.67 -18.24 -2.31
N GLY A 75 13.74 -18.04 -3.08
CA GLY A 75 14.27 -19.05 -4.00
C GLY A 75 13.45 -19.21 -5.29
N ARG A 76 12.29 -18.55 -5.42
CA ARG A 76 11.41 -18.61 -6.59
C ARG A 76 11.81 -17.64 -7.68
N GLN A 77 11.44 -17.97 -8.92
CA GLN A 77 11.57 -17.07 -10.06
C GLN A 77 10.37 -16.11 -10.10
N VAL A 78 10.64 -14.81 -10.24
CA VAL A 78 9.61 -13.77 -10.29
C VAL A 78 9.78 -12.84 -11.49
N GLN A 79 8.69 -12.18 -11.85
CA GLN A 79 8.60 -11.10 -12.82
C GLN A 79 8.14 -9.83 -12.12
N LEU A 80 8.84 -8.74 -12.40
CA LEU A 80 8.45 -7.41 -11.97
C LEU A 80 7.44 -6.81 -12.95
N TYR A 81 6.49 -6.05 -12.42
CA TYR A 81 5.49 -5.29 -13.18
C TYR A 81 5.46 -3.85 -12.70
N TYR A 82 5.69 -2.92 -13.60
CA TYR A 82 5.81 -1.50 -13.29
C TYR A 82 4.49 -0.76 -13.52
N PRO A 83 3.89 -0.18 -12.48
CA PRO A 83 2.61 0.53 -12.59
C PRO A 83 2.72 1.99 -13.06
N GLY A 84 3.94 2.45 -13.35
CA GLY A 84 4.24 3.86 -13.62
C GLY A 84 5.71 4.15 -13.33
N LEU A 85 5.99 4.89 -12.26
CA LEU A 85 7.37 5.15 -11.83
C LEU A 85 8.08 3.82 -11.51
N THR A 86 9.21 3.56 -12.18
CA THR A 86 9.90 2.27 -12.13
C THR A 86 11.00 2.20 -11.08
N ARG A 87 11.55 3.35 -10.67
CA ARG A 87 12.69 3.46 -9.76
C ARG A 87 12.51 4.59 -8.77
N ASP A 88 13.00 4.40 -7.55
CA ASP A 88 13.15 5.47 -6.57
C ASP A 88 14.57 6.05 -6.53
N ARG A 89 14.78 7.05 -5.67
CA ARG A 89 16.10 7.71 -5.48
C ARG A 89 17.22 6.79 -4.97
N TYR A 90 16.89 5.58 -4.52
CA TYR A 90 17.82 4.57 -4.04
C TYR A 90 18.03 3.45 -5.07
N ASP A 91 17.54 3.64 -6.29
CA ASP A 91 17.57 2.66 -7.38
C ASP A 91 16.84 1.35 -7.06
N ARG A 92 15.86 1.39 -6.14
CA ARG A 92 14.98 0.25 -5.91
C ARG A 92 13.94 0.21 -7.03
N ALA A 93 13.71 -0.98 -7.57
CA ALA A 93 12.60 -1.23 -8.47
C ALA A 93 11.27 -1.06 -7.72
N LEU A 94 10.39 -0.22 -8.25
CA LEU A 94 9.06 0.07 -7.70
C LEU A 94 8.02 -0.77 -8.44
N ALA A 95 7.77 -1.99 -7.96
CA ALA A 95 7.08 -2.99 -8.77
C ALA A 95 5.98 -3.73 -8.02
N HIS A 96 5.02 -4.24 -8.77
CA HIS A 96 4.24 -5.41 -8.41
C HIS A 96 5.03 -6.66 -8.80
N VAL A 97 4.86 -7.75 -8.06
CA VAL A 97 5.62 -8.99 -8.29
C VAL A 97 4.66 -10.13 -8.59
N ALA A 98 4.92 -10.88 -9.65
CA ALA A 98 4.29 -12.16 -9.90
C ALA A 98 5.31 -13.29 -9.93
N THR A 99 4.94 -14.46 -9.41
CA THR A 99 5.79 -15.66 -9.50
C THR A 99 5.64 -16.32 -10.85
N LEU A 100 6.74 -16.71 -11.50
CA LEU A 100 6.74 -17.29 -12.85
C LEU A 100 7.21 -18.76 -12.91
N ASP A 101 7.60 -19.36 -11.78
CA ASP A 101 8.10 -20.73 -11.81
C ASP A 101 6.99 -21.79 -11.77
N ALA A 102 7.33 -22.97 -12.28
CA ALA A 102 6.49 -24.18 -12.15
C ALA A 102 6.53 -24.80 -10.74
N ALA A 103 7.22 -24.17 -9.78
CA ALA A 103 7.33 -24.67 -8.40
C ALA A 103 6.07 -24.40 -7.58
N GLY A 104 5.15 -23.58 -8.09
CA GLY A 104 3.87 -23.28 -7.45
C GLY A 104 2.92 -22.55 -8.41
N PRO A 105 1.75 -22.10 -7.93
CA PRO A 105 0.86 -21.28 -8.72
C PRO A 105 1.52 -19.94 -9.07
N GLU A 106 1.10 -19.38 -10.21
CA GLU A 106 1.30 -17.96 -10.51
C GLU A 106 0.47 -17.14 -9.53
N ILE A 107 1.14 -16.32 -8.71
CA ILE A 107 0.50 -15.47 -7.72
C ILE A 107 0.90 -14.01 -7.92
N TRP A 108 -0.05 -13.10 -7.76
CA TRP A 108 0.24 -11.68 -7.60
C TRP A 108 0.61 -11.43 -6.13
N VAL A 109 1.90 -11.33 -5.85
CA VAL A 109 2.46 -11.32 -4.48
C VAL A 109 1.92 -10.16 -3.64
N ASN A 110 1.81 -8.95 -4.19
CA ASN A 110 1.30 -7.79 -3.45
C ASN A 110 -0.15 -8.02 -2.97
N LEU A 111 -0.99 -8.60 -3.83
CA LEU A 111 -2.38 -8.91 -3.48
C LEU A 111 -2.46 -10.01 -2.41
N GLU A 112 -1.66 -11.07 -2.55
CA GLU A 112 -1.64 -12.15 -1.57
C GLU A 112 -1.15 -11.71 -0.20
N LEU A 113 -0.17 -10.79 -0.13
CA LEU A 113 0.24 -10.17 1.14
C LEU A 113 -0.92 -9.42 1.80
N VAL A 114 -1.69 -8.65 1.03
CA VAL A 114 -2.83 -7.90 1.56
C VAL A 114 -3.95 -8.84 2.03
N LYS A 115 -4.28 -9.88 1.25
CA LYS A 115 -5.27 -10.90 1.63
C LYS A 115 -4.93 -11.59 2.95
N GLN A 116 -3.65 -11.84 3.21
CA GLN A 116 -3.18 -12.47 4.45
C GLN A 116 -3.09 -11.48 5.63
N GLY A 117 -3.42 -10.20 5.42
CA GLY A 117 -3.21 -9.15 6.43
C GLY A 117 -1.72 -8.92 6.75
N ALA A 118 -0.82 -9.18 5.81
CA ALA A 118 0.63 -8.97 5.99
C ALA A 118 1.07 -7.53 5.62
N ALA A 119 0.24 -6.78 4.90
CA ALA A 119 0.51 -5.39 4.55
C ALA A 119 -0.79 -4.57 4.47
N ARG A 120 -0.67 -3.27 4.69
CA ARG A 120 -1.73 -2.28 4.44
C ARG A 120 -1.58 -1.70 3.04
N VAL A 121 -2.65 -1.18 2.47
CA VAL A 121 -2.64 -0.52 1.17
C VAL A 121 -2.18 0.91 1.33
N ARG A 122 -1.08 1.25 0.65
CA ARG A 122 -0.53 2.61 0.58
C ARG A 122 -0.22 2.94 -0.87
N LEU A 123 -0.85 4.00 -1.35
CA LEU A 123 -0.87 4.36 -2.76
C LEU A 123 -0.17 5.71 -2.94
N TYR A 124 0.66 5.78 -3.97
CA TYR A 124 1.24 7.01 -4.46
C TYR A 124 0.77 7.24 -5.90
N PRO A 125 0.59 8.49 -6.34
CA PRO A 125 -0.04 8.80 -7.63
C PRO A 125 0.65 8.16 -8.83
N ASP A 126 1.96 7.96 -8.74
CA ASP A 126 2.84 7.43 -9.77
C ASP A 126 2.98 5.90 -9.75
N THR A 127 2.39 5.22 -8.75
CA THR A 127 2.52 3.78 -8.53
C THR A 127 1.22 3.12 -8.05
N ALA A 128 0.07 3.77 -8.28
CA ALA A 128 -1.24 3.35 -7.75
C ALA A 128 -2.02 2.33 -8.59
N ALA A 129 -1.45 1.80 -9.68
CA ALA A 129 -2.18 0.87 -10.54
C ALA A 129 -2.71 -0.33 -9.74
N ARG A 130 -3.93 -0.76 -10.08
CA ARG A 130 -4.65 -1.85 -9.38
C ARG A 130 -4.90 -1.61 -7.88
N GLY A 131 -4.81 -0.35 -7.42
CA GLY A 131 -5.07 0.03 -6.03
C GLY A 131 -6.48 -0.34 -5.55
N ALA A 132 -7.48 -0.33 -6.44
CA ALA A 132 -8.85 -0.75 -6.10
C ALA A 132 -8.93 -2.25 -5.71
N ASP A 133 -8.22 -3.12 -6.42
CA ASP A 133 -8.20 -4.56 -6.12
C ASP A 133 -7.51 -4.83 -4.77
N LEU A 134 -6.41 -4.13 -4.51
CA LEU A 134 -5.72 -4.19 -3.23
C LEU A 134 -6.64 -3.74 -2.08
N LEU A 135 -7.40 -2.67 -2.28
CA LEU A 135 -8.34 -2.18 -1.27
C LEU A 135 -9.50 -3.13 -0.99
N ALA A 136 -10.03 -3.78 -2.03
CA ALA A 136 -11.07 -4.79 -1.86
C ALA A 136 -10.54 -5.97 -1.02
N ALA A 137 -9.31 -6.43 -1.27
CA ALA A 137 -8.68 -7.47 -0.47
C ALA A 137 -8.37 -7.00 0.97
N GLU A 138 -7.93 -5.75 1.14
CA GLU A 138 -7.65 -5.17 2.46
C GLU A 138 -8.92 -5.10 3.32
N GLN A 139 -10.05 -4.73 2.72
CA GLN A 139 -11.34 -4.68 3.40
C GLN A 139 -11.69 -6.04 4.01
N VAL A 140 -11.59 -7.12 3.24
CA VAL A 140 -11.84 -8.48 3.73
C VAL A 140 -10.88 -8.86 4.85
N ALA A 141 -9.57 -8.65 4.64
CA ALA A 141 -8.57 -8.97 5.67
C ALA A 141 -8.78 -8.18 6.97
N ARG A 142 -9.22 -6.92 6.87
CA ARG A 142 -9.52 -6.10 8.03
C ARG A 142 -10.80 -6.53 8.75
N ASP A 143 -11.86 -6.81 8.02
CA ASP A 143 -13.14 -7.22 8.61
C ASP A 143 -13.03 -8.57 9.33
N ASP A 144 -12.21 -9.47 8.78
CA ASP A 144 -11.92 -10.79 9.36
C ASP A 144 -10.81 -10.75 10.44
N GLY A 145 -10.22 -9.58 10.72
CA GLY A 145 -9.16 -9.42 11.71
C GLY A 145 -7.87 -10.19 11.41
N LEU A 146 -7.57 -10.40 10.13
CA LEU A 146 -6.43 -11.20 9.69
C LEU A 146 -5.10 -10.49 9.90
N GLY A 147 -4.09 -11.25 10.34
CA GLY A 147 -2.71 -10.80 10.45
C GLY A 147 -2.54 -9.52 11.26
N LEU A 148 -2.00 -8.48 10.62
CA LEU A 148 -1.78 -7.18 11.25
C LEU A 148 -3.09 -6.56 11.78
N TRP A 149 -4.24 -6.86 11.17
CA TRP A 149 -5.53 -6.29 11.58
C TRP A 149 -6.03 -6.83 12.91
N GLY A 150 -5.48 -7.95 13.39
CA GLY A 150 -5.72 -8.47 14.73
C GLY A 150 -4.87 -7.80 15.82
N GLN A 151 -3.92 -6.92 15.45
CA GLN A 151 -3.04 -6.24 16.40
C GLN A 151 -3.61 -4.87 16.79
N PRO A 152 -3.58 -4.50 18.09
CA PRO A 152 -4.01 -3.17 18.53
C PRO A 152 -3.28 -2.02 17.83
N ALA A 153 -2.02 -2.22 17.44
CA ALA A 153 -1.20 -1.21 16.76
C ALA A 153 -1.71 -0.82 15.35
N TYR A 154 -2.56 -1.65 14.73
CA TYR A 154 -3.13 -1.40 13.39
C TYR A 154 -4.65 -1.23 13.40
N ALA A 155 -5.26 -1.09 14.58
CA ALA A 155 -6.67 -0.79 14.69
C ALA A 155 -7.02 0.50 13.95
N VAL A 156 -8.23 0.55 13.37
CA VAL A 156 -8.76 1.80 12.81
C VAL A 156 -9.09 2.73 13.97
N MET A 157 -8.34 3.81 14.09
CA MET A 157 -8.49 4.77 15.21
C MET A 157 -9.59 5.78 14.92
N ALA A 158 -10.28 6.25 15.96
CA ALA A 158 -11.15 7.41 15.82
C ALA A 158 -10.30 8.70 15.74
N ALA A 159 -10.76 9.68 14.97
CA ALA A 159 -9.96 10.89 14.74
C ALA A 159 -9.67 11.72 16.00
N ASP A 160 -10.53 11.64 17.02
CA ASP A 160 -10.37 12.30 18.33
C ASP A 160 -9.34 11.60 19.23
N GLU A 161 -8.96 10.36 18.93
CA GLU A 161 -7.89 9.62 19.60
C GLU A 161 -6.49 9.99 19.04
N ILE A 162 -6.43 10.70 17.90
CA ILE A 162 -5.17 11.10 17.28
C ILE A 162 -4.57 12.30 18.01
N GLY A 163 -3.59 12.01 18.86
CA GLY A 163 -2.84 13.01 19.62
C GLY A 163 -1.70 13.70 18.84
N PRO A 164 -1.13 14.79 19.38
CA PRO A 164 -0.07 15.58 18.74
C PRO A 164 1.26 14.83 18.58
N GLU A 165 1.45 13.72 19.28
CA GLU A 165 2.63 12.86 19.17
C GLU A 165 2.46 11.73 18.14
N ALA A 166 1.26 11.55 17.56
CA ALA A 166 1.01 10.53 16.56
C ALA A 166 1.90 10.73 15.32
N ARG A 167 2.60 9.68 14.90
CA ARG A 167 3.47 9.67 13.72
C ARG A 167 3.32 8.34 12.99
N GLY A 168 3.25 8.39 11.65
CA GLY A 168 3.28 7.19 10.80
C GLY A 168 2.05 7.02 9.91
N PHE A 169 2.05 5.98 9.09
CA PHE A 169 0.90 5.65 8.26
C PHE A 169 -0.21 5.01 9.12
N MET A 170 -1.41 5.59 9.07
CA MET A 170 -2.55 5.18 9.90
C MET A 170 -3.83 5.10 9.07
N VAL A 171 -4.78 4.29 9.52
CA VAL A 171 -6.16 4.25 9.02
C VAL A 171 -7.06 4.79 10.12
N ILE A 172 -7.86 5.78 9.81
CA ILE A 172 -8.71 6.49 10.79
C ILE A 172 -10.16 6.57 10.32
N GLY A 173 -11.08 6.55 11.27
CA GLY A 173 -12.46 6.97 11.07
C GLY A 173 -12.62 8.46 11.41
N ALA A 174 -13.11 9.26 10.48
CA ALA A 174 -13.25 10.70 10.65
C ALA A 174 -14.58 11.20 10.08
N ARG A 175 -15.27 12.07 10.82
CA ARG A 175 -16.40 12.85 10.28
C ARG A 175 -15.89 14.20 9.80
N LEU A 176 -16.06 14.48 8.51
CA LEU A 176 -15.63 15.76 7.96
C LEU A 176 -16.55 16.88 8.44
N GLU A 177 -15.98 18.03 8.81
CA GLU A 177 -16.76 19.17 9.26
C GLU A 177 -16.72 20.30 8.23
N MET A 178 -15.55 20.89 7.97
CA MET A 178 -15.43 22.04 7.08
C MET A 178 -14.22 21.96 6.18
N ARG A 179 -14.43 22.20 4.89
CA ARG A 179 -13.37 22.36 3.90
C ARG A 179 -12.85 23.79 3.90
N MET A 180 -11.53 23.94 3.92
CA MET A 180 -10.82 25.20 3.80
C MET A 180 -9.95 25.20 2.53
N PRO A 181 -9.87 26.33 1.79
CA PRO A 181 -8.93 26.48 0.69
C PRO A 181 -7.49 26.52 1.21
N ALA A 182 -6.53 26.22 0.34
CA ALA A 182 -5.10 26.29 0.62
C ALA A 182 -4.33 26.57 -0.69
N GLU A 183 -3.13 27.15 -0.58
CA GLU A 183 -2.34 27.58 -1.75
C GLU A 183 -1.46 26.44 -2.30
N ASP A 184 -0.77 25.70 -1.43
CA ASP A 184 0.23 24.69 -1.83
C ASP A 184 -0.32 23.25 -1.94
N ILE A 185 -1.61 23.07 -1.69
CA ILE A 185 -2.32 21.78 -1.69
C ILE A 185 -3.72 21.96 -2.24
N ALA A 186 -4.41 20.85 -2.53
CA ALA A 186 -5.76 20.93 -3.07
C ALA A 186 -6.76 21.56 -2.09
N CYS A 187 -6.75 21.11 -0.83
CA CYS A 187 -7.57 21.67 0.25
C CYS A 187 -7.15 21.14 1.63
N LEU A 188 -7.73 21.73 2.66
CA LEU A 188 -7.73 21.22 4.03
C LEU A 188 -9.15 20.87 4.47
N TRP A 189 -9.31 19.84 5.29
CA TRP A 189 -10.54 19.58 6.03
C TRP A 189 -10.31 19.64 7.53
N SER A 190 -11.24 20.25 8.26
CA SER A 190 -11.42 19.99 9.69
C SER A 190 -12.22 18.71 9.91
N VAL A 191 -12.00 18.09 11.07
CA VAL A 191 -12.67 16.87 11.50
C VAL A 191 -13.47 17.18 12.76
N GLU A 192 -14.73 16.73 12.80
CA GLU A 192 -15.61 16.92 13.94
C GLU A 192 -15.01 16.33 15.22
N ALA A 193 -15.11 17.05 16.33
CA ALA A 193 -14.65 16.64 17.66
C ALA A 193 -13.14 16.30 17.76
N ALA A 194 -12.33 16.62 16.74
CA ALA A 194 -10.91 16.34 16.71
C ALA A 194 -10.07 17.58 16.39
N ARG A 195 -8.83 17.62 16.90
CA ARG A 195 -7.84 18.63 16.47
C ARG A 195 -7.19 18.31 15.13
N LEU A 196 -7.45 17.10 14.63
CA LEU A 196 -6.90 16.59 13.40
C LEU A 196 -7.38 17.42 12.19
N ARG A 197 -6.45 17.72 11.29
CA ARG A 197 -6.73 18.25 9.96
C ARG A 197 -6.37 17.23 8.91
N VAL A 198 -7.17 17.15 7.85
CA VAL A 198 -6.85 16.33 6.68
C VAL A 198 -6.25 17.23 5.62
N ARG A 199 -4.96 17.03 5.34
CA ARG A 199 -4.22 17.68 4.26
C ARG A 199 -4.39 16.88 2.98
N VAL A 200 -5.02 17.48 1.98
CA VAL A 200 -5.31 16.82 0.70
C VAL A 200 -4.31 17.30 -0.34
N GLU A 201 -3.36 16.44 -0.73
CA GLU A 201 -2.40 16.77 -1.78
C GLU A 201 -3.08 16.91 -3.15
N GLN A 202 -2.41 17.56 -4.10
CA GLN A 202 -3.01 17.82 -5.42
C GLN A 202 -3.47 16.56 -6.15
N SER A 203 -2.70 15.48 -6.01
CA SER A 203 -3.05 14.17 -6.55
C SER A 203 -4.31 13.56 -5.93
N ALA A 204 -4.74 14.01 -4.76
CA ALA A 204 -5.97 13.60 -4.08
C ALA A 204 -7.11 14.63 -4.19
N SER A 205 -6.97 15.64 -5.06
CA SER A 205 -7.90 16.78 -5.17
C SER A 205 -9.37 16.40 -5.37
N ALA A 206 -9.67 15.24 -5.94
CA ALA A 206 -11.03 14.72 -6.03
C ALA A 206 -11.74 14.65 -4.65
N PHE A 207 -10.99 14.41 -3.57
CA PHE A 207 -11.52 14.36 -2.21
C PHE A 207 -11.92 15.75 -1.66
N CYS A 208 -11.51 16.85 -2.30
CA CYS A 208 -11.99 18.18 -1.93
C CYS A 208 -13.49 18.40 -2.22
N ASN A 209 -14.13 17.47 -2.93
CA ASN A 209 -15.58 17.45 -3.16
C ASN A 209 -16.33 16.53 -2.18
N ALA A 210 -15.67 16.03 -1.13
CA ALA A 210 -16.31 15.24 -0.08
C ALA A 210 -17.44 16.02 0.63
N GLU A 211 -18.38 15.28 1.22
CA GLU A 211 -19.56 15.85 1.87
C GLU A 211 -19.27 16.15 3.36
N PRO A 212 -19.50 17.38 3.83
CA PRO A 212 -19.53 17.69 5.26
C PRO A 212 -20.54 16.82 6.02
N GLY A 213 -20.24 16.51 7.29
CA GLY A 213 -21.07 15.70 8.19
C GLY A 213 -21.05 14.20 7.92
N ARG A 214 -20.42 13.74 6.83
CA ARG A 214 -20.29 12.31 6.51
C ARG A 214 -19.08 11.68 7.18
N MET A 215 -19.23 10.39 7.50
CA MET A 215 -18.14 9.55 8.00
C MET A 215 -17.29 9.04 6.84
N TYR A 216 -15.98 9.08 7.02
CA TYR A 216 -15.01 8.53 6.08
C TYR A 216 -13.99 7.67 6.81
N ARG A 217 -13.57 6.60 6.14
CA ARG A 217 -12.32 5.91 6.44
C ARG A 217 -11.22 6.56 5.63
N LEU A 218 -10.26 7.16 6.32
CA LEU A 218 -9.13 7.85 5.73
C LEU A 218 -7.85 7.08 6.04
N ARG A 219 -6.97 6.90 5.06
CA ARG A 219 -5.66 6.27 5.24
C ARG A 219 -4.57 7.21 4.79
N GLY A 220 -3.58 7.47 5.63
CA GLY A 220 -2.60 8.51 5.31
C GLY A 220 -1.46 8.60 6.31
N TRP A 221 -0.45 9.39 5.95
CA TRP A 221 0.64 9.68 6.88
C TRP A 221 0.19 10.72 7.90
N VAL A 222 0.20 10.34 9.17
CA VAL A 222 -0.07 11.23 10.29
C VAL A 222 1.25 11.83 10.77
N SER A 223 1.25 13.15 10.92
CA SER A 223 2.31 13.90 11.59
C SER A 223 1.69 14.95 12.50
N GLY A 224 1.57 14.59 13.77
CA GLY A 224 0.89 15.38 14.79
C GLY A 224 -0.60 15.46 14.48
N ASN A 225 -1.15 16.67 14.45
CA ASN A 225 -2.57 16.87 14.19
C ASN A 225 -2.87 16.96 12.68
N THR A 226 -2.08 16.35 11.82
CA THR A 226 -2.30 16.36 10.37
C THR A 226 -2.23 14.95 9.81
N LEU A 227 -3.29 14.52 9.11
CA LEU A 227 -3.24 13.36 8.22
C LEU A 227 -3.10 13.85 6.78
N THR A 228 -2.09 13.36 6.06
CA THR A 228 -1.88 13.68 4.65
C THR A 228 -2.47 12.59 3.75
N LEU A 229 -3.41 12.96 2.89
CA LEU A 229 -3.98 12.14 1.82
C LEU A 229 -3.23 12.40 0.51
N THR A 230 -2.63 11.35 -0.05
CA THR A 230 -1.84 11.44 -1.28
C THR A 230 -2.56 10.86 -2.50
N HIS A 231 -3.64 10.12 -2.31
CA HIS A 231 -4.40 9.50 -3.41
C HIS A 231 -5.91 9.51 -3.13
N PRO A 232 -6.81 9.64 -4.13
CA PRO A 232 -8.26 9.67 -3.89
C PRO A 232 -8.79 8.40 -3.22
N LEU A 233 -8.26 7.23 -3.60
CA LEU A 233 -8.63 5.94 -2.98
C LEU A 233 -8.18 5.80 -1.51
N HIS A 234 -7.49 6.79 -0.96
CA HIS A 234 -7.21 6.84 0.47
C HIS A 234 -8.38 7.34 1.30
N ALA A 235 -9.48 7.77 0.68
CA ALA A 235 -10.71 8.11 1.35
C ALA A 235 -11.86 7.23 0.85
N GLU A 236 -12.58 6.64 1.80
CA GLU A 236 -13.76 5.82 1.55
C GLU A 236 -14.91 6.35 2.39
N ARG A 237 -16.03 6.70 1.76
CA ARG A 237 -17.22 7.15 2.50
C ARG A 237 -17.86 5.95 3.19
N LEU A 238 -18.12 6.07 4.48
CA LEU A 238 -18.87 5.10 5.26
C LEU A 238 -20.35 5.50 5.25
N GLU A 239 -21.25 4.50 5.24
CA GLU A 239 -22.70 4.72 5.21
C GLU A 239 -23.22 5.57 6.38
#